data_AF-A0A328PA91-F1
#
_entry.id   AF-A0A328PA91-F1
#
_cell.length_a   1.000
_cell.length_b   1.000
_cell.length_c   1.000
_cell.angle_alpha   90.00
_cell.angle_beta   90.00
_cell.angle_gamma   90.00
#
_symmetry.space_group_name_H-M   'P 1'
#
loop_
_entity.id
_entity.type
_entity.pdbx_description
1 polymer ?
#
loop_
_entity_poly.entity_id
_entity_poly.type
_entity_poly.pdbx_seq_one_letter_code
_entity_poly.pdbx_strand_id
1 'polypeptide(L)'
;MCLAGHDTNLANLAGVLDVDWHDSRQPDDYPPGGALVFDLWREHGRSVVKVSSVMPTLNALRHADFGPDAALVQHTLALPPCHGTTSCPLDAVSAWLATRLDARYIEHDVPSLSSWPDASR
;
A
#
# COMPACT_ATOMS: atom_id res chain seq x y z
N MET A 1 4.02 -9.09 -7.37
CA MET A 1 3.79 -8.06 -8.42
C MET A 1 4.08 -6.70 -7.80
N CYS A 2 4.73 -5.77 -8.51
CA CYS A 2 4.99 -4.43 -8.01
C CYS A 2 4.70 -3.40 -9.10
N LEU A 3 4.20 -2.23 -8.69
CA LEU A 3 4.00 -1.06 -9.54
C LEU A 3 4.97 0.01 -9.06
N ALA A 4 5.84 0.50 -9.94
CA ALA A 4 6.76 1.59 -9.64
C ALA A 4 6.12 2.92 -10.07
N GLY A 5 6.16 3.90 -9.18
CA GLY A 5 5.59 5.23 -9.40
C GLY A 5 6.30 6.29 -8.57
N HIS A 6 5.62 7.39 -8.33
CA HIS A 6 6.12 8.53 -7.57
C HIS A 6 5.39 8.65 -6.22
N ASP A 7 5.95 9.45 -5.32
CA ASP A 7 5.33 9.88 -4.07
C ASP A 7 3.88 10.36 -4.25
N THR A 8 3.62 11.11 -5.31
CA THR A 8 2.32 11.68 -5.65
C THR A 8 1.29 10.59 -5.95
N ASN A 9 1.72 9.45 -6.49
CA ASN A 9 0.84 8.30 -6.68
C ASN A 9 0.43 7.71 -5.33
N LEU A 10 1.37 7.58 -4.38
CA LEU A 10 1.07 7.10 -3.03
C LEU A 10 0.17 8.09 -2.28
N ALA A 11 0.41 9.39 -2.39
CA ALA A 11 -0.43 10.42 -1.78
C ALA A 11 -1.85 10.42 -2.38
N ASN A 12 -1.99 10.27 -3.70
CA ASN A 12 -3.29 10.12 -4.34
C ASN A 12 -4.01 8.86 -3.86
N LEU A 13 -3.29 7.73 -3.74
CA LEU A 13 -3.86 6.50 -3.20
C LEU A 13 -4.25 6.63 -1.73
N ALA A 14 -3.47 7.31 -0.90
CA ALA A 14 -3.82 7.62 0.49
C ALA A 14 -5.14 8.39 0.55
N GLY A 15 -5.28 9.42 -0.29
CA GLY A 15 -6.52 10.17 -0.45
C GLY A 15 -7.68 9.31 -0.93
N VAL A 16 -7.46 8.44 -1.92
CA VAL A 16 -8.44 7.46 -2.44
C VAL A 16 -8.82 6.39 -1.41
N LEU A 17 -7.95 6.08 -0.46
CA LEU A 17 -8.17 5.08 0.58
C LEU A 17 -8.62 5.68 1.91
N ASP A 18 -8.68 7.01 2.01
CA ASP A 18 -9.02 7.73 3.26
C ASP A 18 -8.17 7.25 4.44
N VAL A 19 -6.86 7.12 4.21
CA VAL A 19 -5.88 6.65 5.19
C VAL A 19 -4.83 7.71 5.43
N ASP A 20 -4.32 7.70 6.65
CA ASP A 20 -3.18 8.48 7.09
C ASP A 20 -2.24 7.56 7.88
N TRP A 21 -0.96 7.61 7.57
CA TRP A 21 0.08 6.84 8.24
C TRP A 21 1.21 7.74 8.76
N HIS A 22 0.92 9.03 8.91
CA HIS A 22 1.89 9.98 9.43
C HIS A 22 2.53 9.49 10.72
N ASP A 23 3.85 9.49 10.75
CA ASP A 23 4.64 9.13 11.92
C ASP A 23 5.59 10.28 12.25
N SER A 24 5.36 10.96 13.37
CA SER A 24 6.17 12.11 13.80
C SER A 24 7.65 11.78 14.03
N ARG A 25 8.02 10.49 14.08
CA ARG A 25 9.41 10.03 14.17
C ARG A 25 10.09 9.96 12.80
N GLN A 26 9.31 9.97 11.72
CA GLN A 26 9.80 10.03 10.35
C GLN A 26 9.67 11.46 9.80
N PRO A 27 10.68 11.93 9.04
CA PRO A 27 10.65 13.28 8.47
C PRO A 27 9.77 13.41 7.22
N ASP A 28 9.41 12.28 6.59
CA ASP A 28 8.68 12.20 5.33
C ASP A 28 7.74 10.98 5.38
N ASP A 29 6.49 11.17 4.95
CA ASP A 29 5.46 10.13 4.90
C ASP A 29 5.55 9.30 3.61
N TYR A 30 6.25 9.79 2.59
CA TYR A 30 6.41 9.16 1.28
C TYR A 30 7.90 9.05 0.84
N PRO A 31 8.79 8.51 1.68
CA PRO A 31 10.21 8.43 1.37
C PRO A 31 10.48 7.57 0.12
N PRO A 32 11.60 7.81 -0.59
CA PRO A 32 11.95 7.04 -1.78
C PRO A 32 12.11 5.56 -1.45
N GLY A 33 11.54 4.69 -2.29
CA GLY A 33 11.51 3.25 -2.07
C GLY A 33 10.41 2.78 -1.10
N GLY A 34 9.60 3.70 -0.57
CA GLY A 34 8.39 3.40 0.17
C GLY A 34 7.30 2.76 -0.71
N ALA A 35 6.41 2.00 -0.09
CA ALA A 35 5.35 1.28 -0.78
C ALA A 35 4.03 1.26 0.01
N LEU A 36 2.93 1.24 -0.73
CA LEU A 36 1.66 0.70 -0.26
C LEU A 36 1.57 -0.77 -0.67
N VAL A 37 1.36 -1.63 0.31
CA VAL A 37 1.27 -3.09 0.13
C VAL A 37 -0.18 -3.51 0.31
N PHE A 38 -0.70 -4.23 -0.68
CA PHE A 38 -2.05 -4.81 -0.67
C PHE A 38 -1.90 -6.33 -0.66
N ASP A 39 -2.15 -6.94 0.50
CA ASP A 39 -2.12 -8.39 0.63
C ASP A 39 -3.54 -8.96 0.51
N LEU A 40 -3.70 -9.94 -0.37
CA LEU A 40 -4.93 -10.71 -0.51
C LEU A 40 -4.81 -12.03 0.23
N TRP A 41 -5.65 -12.23 1.25
CA TRP A 41 -5.71 -13.44 2.06
C TRP A 41 -7.03 -14.18 1.89
N ARG A 42 -7.03 -15.44 2.33
CA ARG A 42 -8.24 -16.26 2.48
C ARG A 42 -8.45 -16.55 3.96
N GLU A 43 -9.51 -15.98 4.53
CA GLU A 43 -9.88 -16.15 5.94
C GLU A 43 -11.31 -16.68 6.02
N HIS A 44 -11.52 -17.81 6.69
CA HIS A 44 -12.85 -18.44 6.87
C HIS A 44 -13.64 -18.61 5.55
N GLY A 45 -12.96 -18.96 4.46
CA GLY A 45 -13.59 -19.15 3.15
C GLY A 45 -13.96 -17.86 2.42
N ARG A 46 -13.56 -16.68 2.93
CA ARG A 46 -13.75 -15.37 2.29
C ARG A 46 -12.40 -14.76 1.90
N SER A 47 -12.42 -13.93 0.86
CA SER A 47 -11.26 -13.15 0.44
C SER A 47 -11.23 -11.87 1.25
N VAL A 48 -10.09 -11.58 1.86
CA VAL A 48 -9.86 -10.36 2.64
C VAL A 48 -8.61 -9.65 2.14
N VAL A 49 -8.63 -8.33 2.17
CA VAL A 49 -7.49 -7.47 1.87
C VAL A 49 -6.95 -6.88 3.15
N LYS A 50 -5.62 -6.83 3.27
CA LYS A 50 -4.90 -6.06 4.28
C LYS A 50 -4.04 -5.04 3.55
N VAL A 51 -4.11 -3.79 4.00
CA VAL A 51 -3.32 -2.70 3.41
C VAL A 51 -2.31 -2.22 4.44
N SER A 52 -1.06 -2.02 4.02
CA SER A 52 -0.05 -1.41 4.87
C SER A 52 0.79 -0.40 4.10
N SER A 53 1.27 0.63 4.79
CA SER A 53 2.41 1.41 4.33
C SER A 53 3.69 0.76 4.85
N VAL A 54 4.70 0.65 3.99
CA VAL A 54 6.04 0.15 4.33
C VAL A 54 7.04 1.19 3.83
N MET A 55 7.66 1.89 4.76
CA MET A 55 8.48 3.07 4.48
C MET A 55 9.88 2.90 5.05
N PRO A 56 10.96 3.05 4.25
CA PRO A 56 12.30 3.01 4.78
C PRO A 56 12.58 4.22 5.67
N THR A 57 13.30 4.00 6.76
CA THR A 57 13.77 5.10 7.62
C THR A 57 14.82 5.94 6.89
N LEU A 58 14.93 7.23 7.25
CA LEU A 58 16.01 8.08 6.75
C LEU A 58 17.41 7.50 7.06
N ASN A 59 17.55 6.79 8.18
CA ASN A 59 18.81 6.15 8.54
C ASN A 59 19.16 4.99 7.60
N ALA A 60 18.17 4.14 7.27
CA ALA A 60 18.36 3.04 6.33
C ALA A 60 18.74 3.56 4.94
N LEU A 61 18.04 4.59 4.45
CA LEU A 61 18.34 5.23 3.17
C LEU A 61 19.75 5.83 3.14
N ARG A 62 20.15 6.54 4.19
CA ARG A 62 21.46 7.21 4.27
C ARG A 62 22.62 6.22 4.23
N HIS A 63 22.47 5.06 4.86
CA HIS A 63 23.55 4.06 4.97
C HIS A 63 23.40 2.92 3.96
N ALA A 64 22.34 2.92 3.15
CA ALA A 64 21.97 1.81 2.27
C ALA A 64 21.92 0.46 2.99
N ASP A 65 21.47 0.46 4.24
CA ASP A 65 21.36 -0.73 5.08
C ASP A 65 19.89 -0.99 5.45
N PHE A 66 19.32 -2.01 4.82
CA PHE A 66 17.93 -2.45 5.00
C PHE A 66 17.83 -3.80 5.72
N GLY A 67 18.95 -4.33 6.22
CA GLY A 67 18.98 -5.61 6.94
C GLY A 67 18.35 -5.56 8.34
N PRO A 68 18.55 -4.50 9.15
CA PRO A 68 17.97 -4.42 10.49
C PRO A 68 16.44 -4.36 10.49
N ASP A 69 15.80 -4.98 11.48
CA ASP A 69 14.33 -4.94 11.63
C ASP A 69 13.76 -3.51 11.69
N ALA A 70 14.54 -2.57 12.25
CA ALA A 70 14.16 -1.15 12.37
C ALA A 70 14.41 -0.33 11.08
N ALA A 71 14.91 -0.95 10.01
CA ALA A 71 15.19 -0.24 8.76
C ALA A 71 13.93 0.23 8.04
N LEU A 72 12.82 -0.49 8.23
CA LEU A 72 11.51 -0.20 7.67
C LEU A 72 10.51 0.12 8.78
N VAL A 73 9.68 1.14 8.55
CA VAL A 73 8.52 1.47 9.37
C VAL A 73 7.28 0.96 8.64
N GLN A 74 6.49 0.16 9.31
CA GLN A 74 5.27 -0.40 8.76
C GLN A 74 4.05 0.05 9.57
N HIS A 75 3.03 0.56 8.89
CA HIS A 75 1.72 0.85 9.47
C HIS A 75 0.65 0.02 8.77
N THR A 76 -0.05 -0.81 9.52
CA THR A 76 -1.24 -1.50 9.02
C THR A 76 -2.42 -0.55 9.03
N LEU A 77 -3.06 -0.36 7.88
CA LEU A 77 -4.08 0.65 7.66
C LEU A 77 -5.48 0.04 7.84
N ALA A 78 -6.32 0.70 8.62
CA ALA A 78 -7.73 0.37 8.74
C ALA A 78 -8.52 1.16 7.70
N LEU A 79 -9.19 0.48 6.78
CA LEU A 79 -10.01 1.15 5.77
C LEU A 79 -11.40 1.46 6.35
N PRO A 80 -12.03 2.60 5.97
CA PRO A 80 -13.37 2.95 6.43
C PRO A 80 -14.44 1.85 6.30
N PRO A 81 -14.55 1.07 5.20
CA PRO A 81 -15.56 0.01 5.08
C PRO A 81 -15.39 -1.16 6.07
N CYS A 82 -14.29 -1.18 6.83
CA CYS A 82 -13.93 -2.28 7.73
C CYS A 82 -14.10 -1.92 9.21
N HIS A 83 -14.65 -0.74 9.52
CA HIS A 83 -15.05 -0.34 10.88
C HIS A 83 -13.96 -0.54 11.94
N GLY A 84 -12.72 -0.16 11.61
CA GLY A 84 -11.58 -0.24 12.53
C GLY A 84 -10.86 -1.58 12.54
N THR A 85 -11.27 -2.57 11.75
CA THR A 85 -10.47 -3.76 11.50
C THR A 85 -9.51 -3.54 10.34
N THR A 86 -8.38 -4.25 10.37
CA THR A 86 -7.35 -4.22 9.30
C THR A 86 -7.48 -5.38 8.32
N SER A 87 -8.32 -6.37 8.62
CA SER A 87 -8.71 -7.45 7.70
C SER A 87 -10.06 -7.13 7.09
N CYS A 88 -10.03 -6.70 5.83
CA CYS A 88 -11.19 -6.14 5.15
C CYS A 88 -11.77 -7.11 4.13
N PRO A 89 -13.07 -7.46 4.15
CA PRO A 89 -13.68 -8.23 3.07
C PRO A 89 -13.46 -7.57 1.71
N LEU A 90 -12.92 -8.33 0.74
CA LEU A 90 -12.52 -7.79 -0.57
C LEU A 90 -13.72 -7.18 -1.31
N ASP A 91 -14.89 -7.80 -1.21
CA ASP A 91 -16.13 -7.33 -1.81
C ASP A 91 -16.59 -5.98 -1.24
N ALA A 92 -16.51 -5.82 0.08
CA ALA A 92 -16.84 -4.56 0.75
C ALA A 92 -15.88 -3.43 0.33
N VAL A 93 -14.57 -3.70 0.29
CA VAL A 93 -13.57 -2.72 -0.16
C VAL A 93 -13.77 -2.35 -1.63
N SER A 94 -14.01 -3.34 -2.48
CA SER A 94 -14.20 -3.11 -3.93
C SER A 94 -15.45 -2.26 -4.19
N ALA A 95 -16.57 -2.58 -3.54
CA ALA A 95 -17.80 -1.80 -3.66
C ALA A 95 -17.61 -0.35 -3.16
N TRP A 96 -16.90 -0.18 -2.06
CA TRP A 96 -16.61 1.14 -1.51
C TRP A 96 -15.68 1.96 -2.42
N LEU A 97 -14.58 1.38 -2.93
CA LEU A 97 -13.68 2.05 -3.87
C LEU A 97 -14.38 2.47 -5.16
N ALA A 98 -15.32 1.66 -5.66
CA ALA A 98 -16.11 2.02 -6.84
C ALA A 98 -16.93 3.31 -6.66
N THR A 99 -17.27 3.70 -5.43
CA THR A 99 -17.94 4.98 -5.13
C THR A 99 -17.00 6.18 -5.08
N ARG A 100 -15.69 5.94 -5.06
CA ARG A 100 -14.64 6.95 -4.84
C ARG A 100 -13.78 7.22 -6.07
N LEU A 101 -13.81 6.32 -7.05
CA LEU A 101 -13.12 6.48 -8.33
C LEU A 101 -14.02 7.22 -9.32
N ASP A 102 -13.48 8.25 -9.98
CA ASP A 102 -14.18 8.90 -11.09
C ASP A 102 -14.05 8.03 -12.35
N ALA A 103 -15.17 7.44 -12.75
CA ALA A 103 -15.25 6.52 -13.88
C ALA A 103 -14.74 7.10 -15.20
N ARG A 104 -14.68 8.44 -15.34
CA ARG A 104 -14.13 9.10 -16.54
C ARG A 104 -12.62 8.91 -16.69
N TYR A 105 -11.92 8.59 -15.60
CA TYR A 105 -10.47 8.44 -15.55
C TYR A 105 -10.03 6.99 -15.29
N ILE A 106 -10.94 6.02 -15.45
CA ILE A 106 -10.59 4.60 -15.36
C ILE A 106 -10.14 4.13 -16.74
N GLU A 107 -8.85 3.79 -16.84
CA GLU A 107 -8.31 3.09 -18.01
C GLU A 107 -8.59 1.59 -17.88
N HIS A 108 -9.29 1.03 -18.87
CA HIS A 108 -9.60 -0.41 -18.92
C HIS A 108 -8.46 -1.24 -19.53
N ASP A 109 -7.61 -0.59 -20.32
CA ASP A 109 -6.48 -1.22 -20.99
C ASP A 109 -5.22 -1.11 -20.11
N VAL A 110 -5.20 -1.85 -19.00
CA VAL A 110 -4.00 -1.94 -18.15
C VAL A 110 -3.00 -2.86 -18.84
N PRO A 111 -1.74 -2.45 -19.06
CA PRO A 111 -0.72 -3.31 -19.65
C PRO A 111 -0.59 -4.60 -18.86
N SER A 112 -0.35 -5.72 -19.55
CA SER A 112 -0.06 -7.00 -18.90
C SER A 112 1.11 -6.82 -17.92
N LEU A 113 0.84 -7.02 -16.64
CA LEU A 113 1.84 -6.88 -15.59
C LEU A 113 2.72 -8.13 -15.61
N SER A 114 3.94 -7.99 -16.10
CA SER A 114 4.95 -9.04 -16.02
C SER A 114 5.35 -9.26 -14.57
N SER A 115 5.56 -10.52 -14.17
CA SER A 115 6.21 -10.83 -12.90
C SER A 115 7.58 -10.14 -12.87
N TRP A 116 7.92 -9.53 -11.73
CA TRP A 116 9.30 -9.13 -11.47
C TRP A 116 10.15 -10.41 -11.58
N PRO A 117 11.26 -10.43 -12.35
CA PRO A 117 12.13 -11.60 -12.38
C PRO A 117 12.55 -11.91 -10.94
N ASP A 118 12.24 -13.12 -10.45
CA ASP A 118 12.67 -13.57 -9.13
C ASP A 118 14.15 -13.22 -8.98
N ALA A 119 14.47 -12.39 -7.99
CA ALA A 119 15.84 -12.14 -7.59
C ALA A 119 16.36 -13.45 -6.96
N SER A 120 16.68 -14.41 -7.83
CA SER A 120 17.44 -15.59 -7.50
C SER A 120 18.82 -15.10 -7.10
N ARG A 121 19.04 -14.92 -5.80
CA ARG A 121 20.38 -14.77 -5.24
C ARG A 121 20.44 -15.48 -3.90
#